data_AF-A0A163VL45-F1
#
_entry.id   AF-A0A163VL45-F1
#
_cell.length_a   1.000
_cell.length_b   1.000
_cell.length_c   1.000
_cell.angle_alpha   90.00
_cell.angle_beta   90.00
_cell.angle_gamma   90.00
#
_symmetry.space_group_name_H-M   'P 1'
#
loop_
_entity.id
_entity.type
_entity.pdbx_description
1 polymer ?
#
loop_
_entity_poly.entity_id
_entity_poly.type
_entity_poly.pdbx_seq_one_letter_code
_entity_poly.pdbx_strand_id
1 'polypeptide(L)'
;MTRSYNELNNTEQKLQKFSIISFGLLYGPLFGYSLNKDAYYLWLILEFIGSISLALKLKMIRPEMRIKIGLYEIILTVVLIVWIFSEAISVPMIIKQFVFFVIIGVAGYKYFKLLYDGKLAIESK
;
A
#
# COMPACT_ATOMS: atom_id res chain seq x y z
N MET A 1 -1.18 5.79 -24.25
CA MET A 1 -1.86 4.56 -23.81
C MET A 1 -1.11 4.02 -22.61
N THR A 2 -1.76 3.88 -21.45
CA THR A 2 -1.23 3.06 -20.36
C THR A 2 -1.35 1.60 -20.78
N ARG A 3 -0.28 0.82 -20.57
CA ARG A 3 -0.24 -0.60 -20.95
C ARG A 3 -1.29 -1.41 -20.22
N SER A 4 -1.76 -2.49 -20.84
CA SER A 4 -2.64 -3.47 -20.18
C SER A 4 -1.85 -4.47 -19.32
N TYR A 5 -2.53 -5.25 -18.47
CA TYR A 5 -1.87 -6.28 -17.65
C TYR A 5 -1.05 -7.28 -18.49
N ASN A 6 -1.59 -7.68 -19.65
CA ASN A 6 -0.97 -8.67 -20.53
C ASN A 6 0.28 -8.12 -21.25
N GLU A 7 0.47 -6.79 -21.25
CA GLU A 7 1.63 -6.11 -21.83
C GLU A 7 2.75 -5.85 -20.81
N LEU A 8 2.54 -6.22 -19.54
CA LEU A 8 3.55 -6.14 -18.49
C LEU A 8 4.53 -7.31 -18.62
N ASN A 9 5.82 -7.04 -18.42
CA ASN A 9 6.82 -8.10 -18.33
C ASN A 9 6.67 -8.91 -17.03
N ASN A 10 7.38 -10.03 -16.93
CA ASN A 10 7.30 -10.92 -15.76
C ASN A 10 7.62 -10.23 -14.42
N THR A 11 8.57 -9.30 -14.41
CA THR A 11 8.94 -8.54 -13.20
C THR A 11 7.84 -7.57 -12.80
N GLU A 12 7.24 -6.89 -13.77
CA GLU A 12 6.14 -5.95 -13.57
C GLU A 12 4.87 -6.65 -13.07
N GLN A 13 4.53 -7.81 -13.63
CA GLN A 13 3.40 -8.61 -13.16
C GLN A 13 3.62 -9.10 -11.72
N LYS A 14 4.83 -9.58 -11.40
CA LYS A 14 5.19 -9.95 -10.01
C LYS A 14 5.11 -8.74 -9.09
N LEU A 15 5.67 -7.60 -9.48
CA LEU A 15 5.62 -6.36 -8.71
C LEU A 15 4.17 -5.94 -8.47
N GLN A 16 3.29 -6.01 -9.47
CA GLN A 16 1.87 -5.73 -9.30
C GLN A 16 1.23 -6.64 -8.25
N LYS A 17 1.43 -7.96 -8.36
CA LYS A 17 0.85 -8.94 -7.45
C LYS A 17 1.31 -8.70 -6.01
N PHE A 18 2.61 -8.50 -5.80
CA PHE A 18 3.15 -8.17 -4.48
C PHE A 18 2.66 -6.82 -3.97
N SER A 19 2.44 -5.85 -4.85
CA SER A 19 1.89 -4.54 -4.48
C SER A 19 0.46 -4.67 -3.99
N ILE A 20 -0.41 -5.40 -4.69
CA ILE A 20 -1.80 -5.65 -4.25
C ILE A 20 -1.81 -6.35 -2.89
N ILE A 21 -0.99 -7.39 -2.72
CA ILE A 21 -0.88 -8.13 -1.46
C ILE A 21 -0.38 -7.22 -0.33
N SER A 22 0.69 -6.45 -0.56
CA SER A 22 1.24 -5.50 0.41
C SER A 22 0.23 -4.43 0.79
N PHE A 23 -0.49 -3.84 -0.16
CA PHE A 23 -1.55 -2.86 0.10
C PHE A 23 -2.67 -3.49 0.95
N GLY A 24 -3.16 -4.67 0.58
CA GLY A 24 -4.22 -5.36 1.32
C GLY A 24 -3.80 -5.70 2.75
N LEU A 25 -2.56 -6.17 2.94
CA LEU A 25 -2.04 -6.56 4.25
C LEU A 25 -1.60 -5.39 5.13
N LEU A 26 -1.22 -4.24 4.56
CA LEU A 26 -0.89 -3.05 5.35
C LEU A 26 -2.12 -2.25 5.72
N TYR A 27 -3.02 -2.02 4.77
CA TYR A 27 -4.15 -1.11 4.97
C TYR A 27 -5.43 -1.86 5.36
N GLY A 28 -5.60 -3.12 4.96
CA GLY A 28 -6.73 -3.95 5.37
C GLY A 28 -6.86 -4.05 6.90
N PRO A 29 -5.77 -4.27 7.66
CA PRO A 29 -5.81 -4.27 9.12
C PRO A 29 -6.24 -2.95 9.75
N LEU A 30 -5.82 -1.80 9.19
CA LEU A 30 -6.22 -0.49 9.69
C LEU A 30 -7.74 -0.29 9.60
N PHE A 31 -8.34 -0.75 8.50
CA PHE A 31 -9.79 -0.77 8.36
C PHE A 31 -10.44 -1.85 9.24
N GLY A 32 -9.91 -3.07 9.21
CA GLY A 32 -10.44 -4.22 9.94
C GLY A 32 -10.49 -4.00 11.45
N TYR A 33 -9.49 -3.33 12.02
CA TYR A 33 -9.47 -2.97 13.43
C TYR A 33 -10.64 -2.08 13.83
N SER A 34 -11.04 -1.14 12.95
CA SER A 34 -12.20 -0.28 13.20
C SER A 34 -13.53 -1.04 13.21
N LEU A 35 -13.60 -2.20 12.54
CA LEU A 35 -14.78 -3.07 12.49
C LEU A 35 -14.80 -4.09 13.64
N ASN A 36 -13.66 -4.67 13.97
CA ASN A 36 -13.52 -5.67 15.03
C ASN A 36 -12.23 -5.45 15.80
N LYS A 37 -12.35 -4.75 16.93
CA LYS A 37 -11.23 -4.40 17.81
C LYS A 37 -10.71 -5.61 18.59
N ASP A 38 -11.56 -6.62 18.83
CA ASP A 38 -11.22 -7.81 19.63
C ASP A 38 -10.21 -8.70 18.92
N ALA A 39 -10.16 -8.64 17.59
CA ALA A 39 -9.19 -9.34 16.75
C ALA A 39 -7.83 -8.60 16.62
N TYR A 40 -7.44 -7.78 17.61
CA TYR A 40 -6.23 -6.93 17.56
C TYR A 40 -4.96 -7.68 17.09
N TYR A 41 -4.67 -8.84 17.68
CA TYR A 41 -3.47 -9.61 17.34
C TYR A 41 -3.48 -10.13 15.89
N LEU A 42 -4.65 -10.48 15.36
CA LEU A 42 -4.80 -10.88 13.96
C LEU A 42 -4.41 -9.72 13.03
N TRP A 43 -4.94 -8.52 13.31
CA TRP A 43 -4.65 -7.33 12.52
C TRP A 43 -3.16 -6.97 12.55
N LEU A 44 -2.54 -7.04 13.72
CA LEU A 44 -1.10 -6.79 13.89
C LEU A 44 -0.24 -7.81 13.11
N ILE A 45 -0.60 -9.09 13.14
CA ILE A 45 0.09 -10.13 12.36
C ILE A 45 -0.01 -9.85 10.86
N LEU A 46 -1.20 -9.48 10.37
CA LEU A 46 -1.39 -9.16 8.95
C LEU A 46 -0.56 -7.94 8.53
N GLU A 47 -0.51 -6.90 9.36
CA GLU A 47 0.30 -5.69 9.10
C GLU A 47 1.80 -5.99 9.09
N PHE A 48 2.26 -6.88 9.98
CA PHE A 48 3.63 -7.37 9.99
C PHE A 48 3.98 -8.15 8.70
N ILE A 49 3.12 -9.06 8.27
CA ILE A 49 3.30 -9.78 6.99
C ILE A 49 3.26 -8.78 5.82
N GLY A 50 2.40 -7.76 5.88
CA GLY A 50 2.33 -6.67 4.93
C GLY A 50 3.65 -5.89 4.80
N SER A 51 4.32 -5.65 5.93
CA SER A 51 5.63 -4.99 6.02
C SER A 51 6.74 -5.83 5.38
N ILE A 52 6.70 -7.16 5.56
CA ILE A 52 7.62 -8.08 4.86
C ILE A 52 7.37 -8.05 3.36
N SER A 53 6.10 -8.11 2.94
CA SER A 53 5.71 -8.02 1.52
C SER A 53 6.16 -6.69 0.89
N LEU A 54 6.05 -5.58 1.63
CA LEU A 54 6.59 -4.27 1.26
C LEU A 54 8.10 -4.32 1.04
N ALA A 55 8.87 -4.90 1.97
CA ALA A 55 10.32 -5.02 1.80
C ALA A 55 10.70 -5.85 0.54
N LEU A 56 9.93 -6.90 0.24
CA LEU A 56 10.13 -7.73 -0.95
C LEU A 56 9.78 -6.97 -2.25
N LYS A 57 8.65 -6.25 -2.29
CA LYS A 57 8.26 -5.50 -3.50
C LYS A 57 9.25 -4.36 -3.80
N LEU A 58 9.77 -3.70 -2.78
CA LEU A 58 10.77 -2.62 -2.95
C LEU A 58 12.04 -3.11 -3.67
N LYS A 59 12.44 -4.36 -3.48
CA LYS A 59 13.59 -4.94 -4.21
C LYS A 59 13.37 -5.03 -5.72
N MET A 60 12.12 -5.09 -6.17
CA MET A 60 11.73 -5.17 -7.59
C MET A 60 11.56 -3.80 -8.25
N ILE A 61 11.60 -2.72 -7.45
CA ILE A 61 11.51 -1.33 -7.92
C ILE A 61 12.90 -0.82 -8.30
N ARG A 62 12.96 0.01 -9.35
CA ARG A 62 14.18 0.69 -9.81
C ARG A 62 14.90 1.38 -8.64
N PRO A 63 16.23 1.24 -8.50
CA PRO A 63 16.97 1.82 -7.38
C PRO A 63 16.72 3.32 -7.16
N GLU A 64 16.63 4.11 -8.24
CA GLU A 64 16.39 5.56 -8.16
C GLU A 64 15.00 5.94 -7.59
N MET A 65 14.02 5.03 -7.68
CA MET A 65 12.65 5.23 -7.19
C MET A 65 12.38 4.50 -5.87
N ARG A 66 13.17 3.46 -5.55
CA ARG A 66 12.96 2.57 -4.40
C ARG A 66 12.84 3.32 -3.07
N ILE A 67 13.80 4.21 -2.78
CA ILE A 67 13.80 4.95 -1.52
C ILE A 67 12.62 5.92 -1.46
N LYS A 68 12.32 6.61 -2.57
CA LYS A 68 11.21 7.57 -2.65
C LYS A 68 9.87 6.89 -2.39
N ILE A 69 9.64 5.73 -3.00
CA ILE A 69 8.40 4.97 -2.84
C ILE A 69 8.32 4.33 -1.46
N GLY A 70 9.43 3.74 -0.98
CA GLY A 70 9.48 3.15 0.36
C GLY A 70 9.17 4.19 1.44
N LEU A 71 9.80 5.36 1.39
CA LEU A 71 9.51 6.46 2.31
C LEU A 71 8.06 6.94 2.19
N TYR A 72 7.55 7.10 0.97
CA TYR A 72 6.16 7.49 0.74
C TYR A 72 5.18 6.51 1.39
N GLU A 73 5.38 5.20 1.21
CA GLU A 73 4.49 4.20 1.79
C GLU A 73 4.63 4.08 3.31
N ILE A 74 5.83 4.24 3.86
CA ILE A 74 6.05 4.29 5.33
C ILE A 74 5.34 5.49 5.93
N ILE A 75 5.57 6.69 5.38
CA ILE A 75 4.94 7.93 5.86
C ILE A 75 3.42 7.81 5.74
N LEU A 76 2.93 7.33 4.59
CA LEU A 76 1.51 7.12 4.36
C LEU A 76 0.91 6.17 5.41
N THR A 77 1.56 5.04 5.67
CA THR A 77 1.09 4.04 6.65
C THR A 77 1.04 4.65 8.05
N VAL A 78 2.11 5.32 8.50
CA VAL A 78 2.17 5.98 9.81
C VAL A 78 1.09 7.04 9.95
N VAL A 79 0.88 7.89 8.93
CA VAL A 79 -0.17 8.91 8.94
C VAL A 79 -1.56 8.28 9.03
N LEU A 80 -1.82 7.19 8.31
CA LEU A 80 -3.10 6.49 8.37
C LEU A 80 -3.33 5.79 9.72
N ILE A 81 -2.28 5.22 10.32
CA ILE A 81 -2.35 4.70 11.70
C ILE A 81 -2.76 5.83 12.66
N VAL A 82 -2.04 6.96 12.65
CA VAL A 82 -2.37 8.09 13.52
C VAL A 82 -3.79 8.58 13.25
N TRP A 83 -4.21 8.68 11.99
CA TRP A 83 -5.57 9.10 11.63
C TRP A 83 -6.66 8.19 12.20
N ILE A 84 -6.51 6.87 12.05
CA ILE A 84 -7.50 5.88 12.51
C ILE A 84 -7.52 5.79 14.04
N PHE A 85 -6.35 5.74 14.68
CA PHE A 85 -6.23 5.45 16.11
C PHE A 85 -6.18 6.71 17.01
N SER A 86 -5.98 7.91 16.46
CA SER A 86 -5.94 9.13 17.27
C SER A 86 -7.32 9.50 17.79
N GLU A 87 -7.51 9.36 19.10
CA GLU A 87 -8.66 9.87 19.84
C GLU A 87 -8.65 11.40 19.98
N ALA A 88 -7.49 12.04 19.81
CA ALA A 88 -7.35 13.50 19.83
C ALA A 88 -8.07 14.18 18.66
N ILE A 89 -8.36 13.43 17.59
CA ILE A 89 -9.14 13.89 16.44
C ILE A 89 -10.60 13.49 16.65
N SER A 90 -11.42 14.44 17.09
CA SER A 90 -12.87 14.31 17.33
C SER A 90 -13.68 14.22 16.04
N VAL A 91 -13.23 13.39 15.10
CA VAL A 91 -13.89 13.13 13.82
C VAL A 91 -14.61 11.78 13.89
N PRO A 92 -15.90 11.71 13.52
CA PRO A 92 -16.63 10.45 13.42
C PRO A 92 -15.90 9.38 12.63
N MET A 93 -15.95 8.13 13.09
CA MET A 93 -15.24 6.99 12.48
C MET A 93 -15.58 6.82 10.99
N ILE A 94 -16.83 7.05 10.59
CA ILE A 94 -17.28 6.97 9.19
C ILE A 94 -16.50 7.97 8.31
N ILE A 95 -16.29 9.19 8.78
CA ILE A 95 -15.52 10.21 8.05
C ILE A 95 -14.05 9.79 7.98
N LYS A 96 -13.51 9.24 9.08
CA LYS A 96 -12.14 8.72 9.08
C LYS A 96 -11.94 7.61 8.04
N GLN A 97 -12.87 6.67 7.96
CA GLN A 97 -12.86 5.59 6.97
C GLN A 97 -13.01 6.13 5.53
N PHE A 98 -13.90 7.09 5.29
CA PHE A 98 -14.07 7.70 3.97
C PHE A 98 -12.78 8.36 3.49
N VAL A 99 -12.16 9.20 4.32
CA VAL A 99 -10.88 9.86 4.02
C VAL A 99 -9.78 8.82 3.76
N PHE A 100 -9.72 7.77 4.58
CA PHE A 100 -8.80 6.65 4.41
C PHE A 100 -8.93 5.99 3.03
N PHE A 101 -10.15 5.67 2.58
CA PHE A 101 -10.37 5.07 1.26
C PHE A 101 -9.99 6.01 0.11
N VAL A 102 -10.30 7.31 0.23
CA VAL A 102 -9.91 8.31 -0.77
C VAL A 102 -8.38 8.39 -0.88
N ILE A 103 -7.68 8.47 0.24
CA ILE A 103 -6.22 8.56 0.27
C ILE A 103 -5.58 7.31 -0.35
N ILE A 104 -6.03 6.11 0.04
CA ILE A 104 -5.50 4.86 -0.51
C ILE A 104 -5.83 4.72 -1.99
N GLY A 105 -7.03 5.09 -2.42
CA GLY A 105 -7.42 5.08 -3.82
C GLY A 105 -6.51 5.96 -4.68
N VAL A 106 -6.23 7.18 -4.22
CA VAL A 106 -5.32 8.12 -4.91
C VAL A 106 -3.87 7.59 -4.89
N ALA A 107 -3.40 7.08 -3.76
CA ALA A 107 -2.06 6.51 -3.63
C ALA A 107 -1.86 5.30 -4.56
N GLY A 108 -2.83 4.38 -4.55
CA GLY A 108 -2.87 3.21 -5.43
C GLY A 108 -2.91 3.59 -6.90
N TYR A 109 -3.77 4.54 -7.29
CA TYR A 109 -3.83 5.03 -8.67
C TYR A 109 -2.49 5.59 -9.14
N LYS A 110 -1.85 6.46 -8.35
CA LYS A 110 -0.54 7.03 -8.68
C LYS A 110 0.53 5.94 -8.83
N TYR A 111 0.54 4.99 -7.90
CA TYR A 111 1.49 3.88 -7.92
C TYR A 111 1.31 2.99 -9.15
N PHE A 112 0.09 2.50 -9.41
CA PHE A 112 -0.17 1.62 -10.55
C PHE A 112 0.00 2.36 -11.88
N LYS A 113 -0.30 3.65 -11.97
CA LYS A 113 0.02 4.45 -13.15
C LYS A 113 1.52 4.43 -13.46
N LEU A 114 2.39 4.61 -12.46
CA LEU A 114 3.84 4.51 -12.65
C LEU A 114 4.27 3.12 -13.11
N LEU A 115 3.62 2.06 -12.59
CA LEU A 115 3.88 0.69 -13.00
C LEU A 115 3.51 0.45 -14.47
N TYR A 116 2.30 0.84 -14.86
CA TYR A 116 1.81 0.65 -16.23
C TYR A 116 2.54 1.52 -17.25
N ASP A 117 3.06 2.69 -16.82
CA ASP A 117 3.98 3.52 -17.60
C ASP A 117 5.38 2.92 -17.78
N GLY A 118 5.70 1.79 -17.13
CA GLY A 118 7.02 1.13 -17.20
C GLY A 118 8.12 1.85 -16.40
N LYS A 119 7.75 2.84 -15.58
CA LYS A 119 8.69 3.71 -14.85
C LYS A 119 9.06 3.18 -13.46
N LEU A 120 8.52 2.02 -13.08
CA LEU A 120 8.55 1.54 -11.69
C LEU A 120 9.42 0.31 -11.49
N ALA A 121 9.20 -0.72 -12.31
CA ALA A 121 9.91 -1.99 -12.19
C ALA A 121 11.33 -1.90 -12.75
N ILE A 122 12.24 -2.68 -12.18
CA ILE A 122 13.54 -2.95 -12.79
C ILE A 122 13.29 -3.62 -14.15
N GLU A 123 13.94 -3.11 -15.21
CA GLU A 123 13.91 -3.76 -16.50
C GLU A 123 14.51 -5.16 -16.36
N SER A 124 13.72 -6.19 -16.69
CA SER A 124 14.30 -7.51 -16.95
C SER A 124 15.15 -7.35 -18.20
N LYS A 125 16.46 -7.51 -18.05
CA LYS A 125 17.30 -7.92 -19.19
C LYS A 125 16.76 -9.22 -19.77
#